data_AF-H1PWC4-F1
#
_entry.id   AF-H1PWC4-F1
#
_cell.length_a   1.000
_cell.length_b   1.000
_cell.length_c   1.000
_cell.angle_alpha   90.00
_cell.angle_beta   90.00
_cell.angle_gamma   90.00
#
_symmetry.space_group_name_H-M   'P 1'
#
loop_
_entity.id
_entity.type
_entity.pdbx_description
1 polymer ?
#
loop_
_entity_poly.entity_id
_entity_poly.type
_entity_poly.pdbx_seq_one_letter_code
_entity_poly.pdbx_strand_id
1 'polypeptide(L)'
;MLKLSKPIKIRKNGEEKNTTEIEIKSEDFTAKALLEAEREFLINGGVFAKGEMESSRAYQGYIASKILECRIDDLEALPATDFLKITNVVKGFFDGLELESLTQILLGK
;
A
#
# COMPACT_ATOMS: atom_id res chain seq x y z
N MET A 1 -13.30 5.20 4.28
CA MET A 1 -13.45 5.85 2.95
C MET A 1 -12.56 7.08 2.91
N LEU A 2 -11.67 7.18 1.91
CA LEU A 2 -10.77 8.33 1.71
C LEU A 2 -11.24 9.16 0.52
N LYS A 3 -11.14 10.49 0.67
CA LYS A 3 -11.44 11.45 -0.40
C LYS A 3 -10.15 12.08 -0.94
N LEU A 4 -9.96 11.92 -2.24
CA LEU A 4 -8.84 12.43 -3.02
C LEU A 4 -9.19 13.79 -3.63
N SER A 5 -8.18 14.63 -3.80
CA SER A 5 -8.29 15.93 -4.47
C SER A 5 -8.33 15.82 -6.00
N LYS A 6 -7.81 14.71 -6.56
CA LYS A 6 -7.88 14.38 -7.98
C LYS A 6 -8.43 12.96 -8.19
N PRO A 7 -9.10 12.70 -9.31
CA PRO A 7 -9.56 11.36 -9.63
C PRO A 7 -8.37 10.45 -9.92
N ILE A 8 -8.48 9.20 -9.48
CA ILE A 8 -7.59 8.10 -9.83
C ILE A 8 -8.37 7.05 -10.62
N LYS A 9 -7.68 6.36 -11.52
CA LYS A 9 -8.20 5.20 -12.24
C LYS A 9 -7.99 3.94 -11.40
N ILE A 10 -9.07 3.27 -11.02
CA ILE A 10 -9.03 2.02 -10.26
C ILE A 10 -9.85 0.94 -10.98
N ARG A 11 -9.66 -0.32 -10.60
CA ARG A 11 -10.57 -1.40 -10.97
C ARG A 11 -11.33 -1.89 -9.74
N LYS A 12 -12.64 -2.03 -9.87
CA LYS A 12 -13.51 -2.56 -8.80
C LYS A 12 -14.48 -3.54 -9.42
N ASN A 13 -14.51 -4.77 -8.90
CA ASN A 13 -15.35 -5.85 -9.44
C ASN A 13 -15.14 -6.12 -10.95
N GLY A 14 -13.90 -5.97 -11.43
CA GLY A 14 -13.56 -6.17 -12.85
C GLY A 14 -13.84 -4.96 -13.76
N GLU A 15 -14.47 -3.90 -13.26
CA GLU A 15 -14.75 -2.69 -14.04
C GLU A 15 -13.76 -1.56 -13.73
N GLU A 16 -13.26 -0.90 -14.77
CA GLU A 16 -12.43 0.30 -14.62
C GLU A 16 -13.30 1.52 -14.31
N LYS A 17 -12.93 2.28 -13.29
CA LYS A 17 -13.63 3.49 -12.87
C LYS A 17 -12.63 4.59 -12.51
N ASN A 18 -12.94 5.82 -12.95
CA ASN A 18 -12.31 7.02 -12.42
C ASN A 18 -13.08 7.51 -11.20
N THR A 19 -12.40 7.75 -10.08
CA THR A 19 -13.05 8.19 -8.84
C THR A 19 -12.14 9.04 -7.98
N THR A 20 -12.75 9.92 -7.18
CA THR A 20 -12.10 10.66 -6.10
C THR A 20 -12.35 10.03 -4.73
N GLU A 21 -13.09 8.93 -4.67
CA GLU A 21 -13.44 8.25 -3.42
C GLU A 21 -12.98 6.81 -3.47
N ILE A 22 -12.06 6.46 -2.58
CA ILE A 22 -11.47 5.13 -2.50
C ILE A 22 -11.69 4.52 -1.12
N GLU A 23 -11.66 3.20 -1.08
CA GLU A 23 -11.78 2.43 0.15
C GLU A 23 -10.67 1.39 0.14
N ILE A 24 -9.90 1.34 1.24
CA ILE A 24 -8.83 0.38 1.48
C ILE A 24 -9.16 -0.24 2.83
N LYS A 25 -9.47 -1.54 2.86
CA LYS A 25 -9.80 -2.27 4.10
C LYS A 25 -8.67 -3.22 4.46
N SER A 26 -8.55 -3.55 5.74
CA SER A 26 -7.59 -4.55 6.22
C SER A 26 -7.86 -5.94 5.60
N GLU A 27 -9.10 -6.25 5.26
CA GLU A 27 -9.48 -7.51 4.58
C GLU A 27 -8.85 -7.63 3.17
N ASP A 28 -8.60 -6.49 2.51
CA ASP A 28 -7.98 -6.45 1.19
C ASP A 28 -6.44 -6.58 1.27
N PHE A 29 -5.86 -6.36 2.45
CA PHE A 29 -4.44 -6.53 2.73
C PHE A 29 -4.09 -8.02 2.89
N THR A 30 -4.18 -8.74 1.78
CA THR A 30 -3.95 -10.18 1.70
C THR A 30 -2.49 -10.50 1.40
N ALA A 31 -2.06 -11.73 1.72
CA ALA A 31 -0.74 -12.23 1.34
C ALA A 31 -0.48 -12.13 -0.18
N LYS A 32 -1.52 -12.30 -1.01
CA LYS A 32 -1.41 -12.14 -2.46
C LYS A 32 -1.05 -10.70 -2.83
N ALA A 33 -1.78 -9.72 -2.32
CA ALA A 33 -1.52 -8.30 -2.58
C ALA A 33 -0.10 -7.90 -2.14
N LEU A 34 0.33 -8.36 -0.96
CA LEU A 34 1.68 -8.13 -0.44
C LEU A 34 2.77 -8.70 -1.36
N LEU A 35 2.67 -9.99 -1.70
CA LEU A 35 3.70 -10.67 -2.51
C LEU A 35 3.75 -10.17 -3.96
N GLU A 36 2.60 -9.83 -4.55
CA GLU A 36 2.55 -9.25 -5.89
C GLU A 36 3.15 -7.83 -5.90
N ALA A 37 2.87 -7.02 -4.88
CA ALA A 37 3.47 -5.71 -4.71
C ALA A 37 4.98 -5.78 -4.54
N GLU A 38 5.48 -6.71 -3.72
CA GLU A 38 6.92 -6.89 -3.50
C GLU A 38 7.65 -7.27 -4.78
N ARG A 39 7.13 -8.25 -5.52
CA ARG A 39 7.71 -8.67 -6.80
C ARG A 39 7.79 -7.52 -7.78
N GLU A 40 6.70 -6.76 -7.94
CA GLU A 40 6.67 -5.65 -8.89
C GLU A 40 7.57 -4.50 -8.45
N PHE A 41 7.59 -4.17 -7.16
CA PHE A 41 8.49 -3.16 -6.60
C PHE A 41 9.95 -3.50 -6.90
N LEU A 42 10.38 -4.75 -6.67
CA LEU A 42 11.74 -5.19 -6.92
C LEU A 42 12.09 -5.24 -8.42
N ILE A 43 11.17 -5.73 -9.26
CA ILE A 43 11.37 -5.79 -10.73
C ILE A 43 11.53 -4.38 -11.32
N ASN A 44 10.83 -3.40 -10.78
CA ASN A 44 10.93 -2.00 -11.20
C ASN A 44 12.12 -1.25 -10.56
N GLY A 45 13.05 -1.98 -9.92
CA GLY A 45 14.28 -1.41 -9.36
C GLY A 45 14.11 -0.75 -7.99
N GLY A 46 12.99 -1.01 -7.31
CA GLY A 46 12.75 -0.55 -5.95
C GLY A 46 13.79 -1.09 -4.97
N VAL A 47 14.26 -0.22 -4.08
CA VAL A 47 15.22 -0.55 -3.02
C VAL A 47 14.75 0.03 -1.69
N PHE A 48 15.15 -0.61 -0.59
CA PHE A 48 14.94 -0.14 0.78
C PHE A 48 16.17 -0.51 1.62
N ALA A 49 16.36 0.23 2.71
CA ALA A 49 17.38 -0.12 3.69
C ALA A 49 17.03 -1.46 4.36
N LYS A 50 18.04 -2.19 4.83
CA LYS A 50 17.83 -3.49 5.48
C LYS A 50 16.89 -3.33 6.68
N GLY A 51 15.78 -4.08 6.68
CA GLY A 51 14.77 -4.04 7.74
C GLY A 51 13.72 -2.92 7.58
N GLU A 52 13.84 -2.07 6.56
CA GLU A 52 13.00 -0.88 6.36
C GLU A 52 12.04 -1.03 5.16
N MET A 53 11.73 -2.27 4.75
CA MET A 53 10.81 -2.50 3.64
C MET A 53 9.41 -1.96 3.97
N GLU A 54 8.89 -2.31 5.14
CA GLU A 54 7.54 -1.95 5.61
C GLU A 54 7.37 -0.44 5.81
N SER A 55 8.45 0.29 6.09
CA SER A 55 8.46 1.74 6.25
C SER A 55 8.61 2.50 4.92
N SER A 56 8.98 1.81 3.83
CA SER A 56 9.15 2.41 2.50
C SER A 56 7.82 2.87 1.90
N ARG A 57 7.70 4.18 1.68
CA ARG A 57 6.51 4.78 1.03
C ARG A 57 6.29 4.27 -0.39
N ALA A 58 7.37 4.01 -1.13
CA ALA A 58 7.28 3.44 -2.46
C ALA A 58 6.66 2.04 -2.39
N TYR A 59 7.17 1.18 -1.51
CA TYR A 59 6.63 -0.17 -1.33
C TYR A 59 5.16 -0.16 -0.86
N GLN A 60 4.81 0.71 0.09
CA GLN A 60 3.42 0.92 0.51
C GLN A 60 2.51 1.37 -0.66
N GLY A 61 3.04 2.16 -1.59
CA GLY A 61 2.34 2.54 -2.82
C GLY A 61 2.07 1.34 -3.73
N TYR A 62 3.02 0.43 -3.89
CA TYR A 62 2.80 -0.82 -4.62
C TYR A 62 1.75 -1.71 -3.96
N ILE A 63 1.72 -1.80 -2.63
CA ILE A 63 0.67 -2.54 -1.92
C ILE A 63 -0.70 -1.88 -2.18
N ALA A 64 -0.79 -0.55 -2.08
CA ALA A 64 -2.00 0.18 -2.38
C ALA A 64 -2.49 -0.07 -3.82
N SER A 65 -1.57 -0.16 -4.80
CA SER A 65 -1.93 -0.41 -6.19
C SER A 65 -2.57 -1.78 -6.39
N LYS A 66 -2.14 -2.79 -5.62
CA LYS A 66 -2.76 -4.12 -5.62
C LYS A 66 -4.13 -4.13 -4.96
N ILE A 67 -4.28 -3.44 -3.83
CA ILE A 67 -5.57 -3.34 -3.15
C ILE A 67 -6.60 -2.59 -4.00
N LEU A 68 -6.19 -1.50 -4.65
CA LEU A 68 -7.06 -0.67 -5.49
C LEU A 68 -7.18 -1.17 -6.93
N GLU A 69 -6.46 -2.25 -7.27
CA GLU A 69 -6.32 -2.77 -8.63
C GLU A 69 -6.03 -1.67 -9.67
N CYS A 70 -5.08 -0.78 -9.37
CA CYS A 70 -4.63 0.28 -10.26
C CYS A 70 -3.16 0.09 -10.65
N ARG A 71 -2.67 0.90 -11.59
CA ARG A 71 -1.23 0.93 -11.89
C ARG A 71 -0.53 1.77 -10.82
N ILE A 72 0.75 1.49 -10.59
CA ILE A 72 1.56 2.32 -9.69
C ILE A 72 1.67 3.75 -10.23
N ASP A 73 1.81 3.92 -11.54
CA ASP A 73 1.85 5.24 -12.21
C ASP A 73 0.60 6.08 -11.93
N ASP A 74 -0.57 5.45 -11.78
CA ASP A 74 -1.82 6.15 -11.46
C ASP A 74 -1.79 6.73 -10.03
N LEU A 75 -1.12 6.04 -9.09
CA LEU A 75 -0.89 6.54 -7.73
C LEU A 75 0.21 7.61 -7.69
N GLU A 76 1.28 7.44 -8.44
CA GLU A 76 2.39 8.41 -8.51
C GLU A 76 1.98 9.73 -9.17
N ALA A 77 0.97 9.70 -10.06
CA ALA A 77 0.39 10.90 -10.66
C ALA A 77 -0.50 11.70 -9.69
N LEU A 78 -0.84 11.17 -8.52
CA LEU A 78 -1.62 11.89 -7.52
C LEU A 78 -0.81 13.01 -6.87
N PRO A 79 -1.48 14.05 -6.35
CA PRO A 79 -0.84 14.99 -5.45
C PRO A 79 -0.21 14.25 -4.26
N ALA A 80 1.01 14.64 -3.87
CA ALA A 80 1.76 13.98 -2.79
C ALA A 80 0.95 13.87 -1.49
N THR A 81 0.09 14.85 -1.19
CA THR A 81 -0.80 14.82 -0.02
C THR A 81 -1.82 13.69 -0.06
N ASP A 82 -2.34 13.33 -1.24
CA ASP A 82 -3.25 12.21 -1.41
C ASP A 82 -2.50 10.87 -1.37
N PHE A 83 -1.34 10.80 -2.02
CA PHE A 83 -0.47 9.62 -1.93
C PHE A 83 -0.05 9.33 -0.46
N LEU A 84 0.24 10.36 0.33
CA LEU A 84 0.54 10.23 1.76
C LEU A 84 -0.66 9.71 2.56
N LYS A 85 -1.89 10.16 2.27
CA LYS A 85 -3.09 9.61 2.93
C LYS A 85 -3.24 8.12 2.64
N ILE A 86 -3.04 7.72 1.38
CA ILE A 86 -3.15 6.32 0.94
C ILE A 86 -2.09 5.45 1.65
N THR A 87 -0.83 5.85 1.56
CA THR A 87 0.28 5.09 2.15
C THR A 87 0.26 5.08 3.68
N ASN A 88 -0.32 6.09 4.34
CA ASN A 88 -0.56 6.04 5.79
C ASN A 88 -1.58 4.97 6.19
N VAL A 89 -2.62 4.76 5.39
CA VAL A 89 -3.58 3.67 5.66
C VAL A 89 -2.92 2.32 5.51
N VAL A 90 -2.13 2.13 4.43
CA VAL A 90 -1.35 0.90 4.23
C VAL A 90 -0.34 0.68 5.34
N LYS A 91 0.38 1.73 5.77
CA LYS A 91 1.31 1.66 6.90
C LYS A 91 0.62 1.12 8.16
N GLY A 92 -0.60 1.59 8.45
CA GLY A 92 -1.38 1.14 9.60
C GLY A 92 -1.72 -0.36 9.59
N PHE A 93 -1.58 -1.06 8.46
CA PHE A 93 -1.74 -2.52 8.41
C PHE A 93 -0.50 -3.29 8.91
N PHE A 94 0.66 -2.63 8.98
CA PHE A 94 1.89 -3.19 9.55
C PHE A 94 2.06 -2.87 11.03
N ASP A 95 1.34 -1.88 11.57
CA ASP A 95 1.46 -1.47 12.97
C ASP A 95 1.23 -2.67 13.91
N GLY A 96 2.22 -2.98 14.75
CA GLY A 96 2.20 -4.11 15.69
C GLY A 96 2.64 -5.46 15.10
N LEU A 97 2.92 -5.53 13.79
CA LEU A 97 3.48 -6.70 13.10
C LEU A 97 4.97 -6.55 12.77
N GLU A 98 5.56 -5.39 13.05
CA GLU A 98 6.98 -5.13 12.88
C GLU A 98 7.82 -6.17 13.66
N LEU A 99 8.97 -6.57 13.11
CA LEU A 99 9.81 -7.63 13.70
C LEU A 99 10.13 -7.39 15.17
N GLU A 100 10.39 -6.15 15.57
CA GLU A 100 10.66 -5.80 16.97
C GLU A 100 9.43 -6.01 17.86
N SER A 101 8.25 -5.57 17.40
CA SER A 101 6.97 -5.79 18.06
C SER A 101 6.63 -7.28 18.18
N LEU A 102 6.81 -8.05 17.10
CA LEU A 102 6.63 -9.50 17.10
C LEU A 102 7.60 -10.20 18.05
N THR A 103 8.86 -9.74 18.11
CA THR A 103 9.86 -10.30 19.01
C THR A 103 9.48 -10.05 20.47
N GLN A 104 8.96 -8.86 20.80
CA GLN A 104 8.46 -8.56 22.16
C GLN A 104 7.28 -9.47 22.53
N ILE A 105 6.29 -9.62 21.62
CA ILE A 105 5.14 -10.51 21.80
C ILE A 105 5.58 -11.96 22.03
N LEU A 106 6.49 -12.47 21.18
CA LEU A 106 6.98 -13.85 21.27
C LEU A 106 7.84 -14.10 22.51
N LEU A 107 8.54 -13.08 23.02
CA LEU A 107 9.33 -13.15 24.24
C LEU A 107 8.51 -12.89 25.51
N GLY A 108 7.20 -12.63 25.39
CA GLY A 108 6.29 -12.40 26.51
C GLY A 108 6.64 -11.15 27.33
N LYS A 109 7.20 -10.12 26.68
CA LYS A 109 7.56 -8.83 27.30
C LYS A 109 6.62 -7.72 26.85
#